data_AF-A0A7L0WA11-F1
#
_entry.id   AF-A0A7L0WA11-F1
#
_cell.length_a   1.000
_cell.length_b   1.000
_cell.length_c   1.000
_cell.angle_alpha   90.00
_cell.angle_beta   90.00
_cell.angle_gamma   90.00
#
_symmetry.space_group_name_H-M   'P 1'
#
loop_
_entity.id
_entity.type
_entity.pdbx_description
1 polymer ?
#
loop_
_entity_poly.entity_id
_entity_poly.type
_entity_poly.pdbx_seq_one_letter_code
_entity_poly.pdbx_strand_id
1 'polypeptide(L)'
;MNASGPGYPLASLYVGDLHPDVTEAMLYEKFSPAGPILSIRVCRDVASRRSLGYAYINFQQPADAERALDTMNFEVIKGRPVRIMWSQRDPGLRKSGVGNIFIKNLDDSIDNKALYDTFSAFGNILSCKVVCDENGSRGYGFVHFETQEAATRAIETMNGMLLNDRKVFVGHFKSRKEREAEFGAKAMEFTNVYIKNFGDDMDDDRLREIFSKFGKTLSVKVMMDNTGRSKGFGFVNFEKHEEAQKAAVADMNGKEINGRMVYVGRAQKRLERQSELKRKFEQMKQERVNRYQGVNLYVKNLDDGIDDERLRKEFAPYGTITSAKVMTEGGHSKGFGFVCFSSPEEATKAVTEMNGRIVSTKPLYVALAQRKEERKAILTNQYMQRLATMRAIPGPLLGSFQPPPGYFLPPIPQPQTRATFYSPSPVVPIRPATRWSAQPSHPLPTPILRAAVQPRRLLSNISTMRQASTQVPRVPPQAQRVANIGTQTVSTRVPSSATVPRGAQQYKYSSAVRNVQPMGSVPAGAQQVGEPAVHIQGQEPLTASMLAAAPPQEQKQMIGERLYPLIHAMHASLAGKITGMLLEIDNSELLLLLESPDSLHSKIEEAVAVLQAHQATEASHK
;
A
#
# COMPACT_ATOMS: atom_id res chain seq x y z
N MET A 1 -38.00 21.34 21.38
CA MET A 1 -37.47 22.73 21.31
C MET A 1 -36.47 22.78 20.15
N ASN A 2 -36.48 23.86 19.36
CA ASN A 2 -35.55 24.25 18.29
C ASN A 2 -34.76 23.12 17.60
N ALA A 3 -35.38 22.43 16.63
CA ALA A 3 -34.70 21.54 15.69
C ALA A 3 -34.03 22.34 14.56
N SER A 4 -33.02 23.15 14.90
CA SER A 4 -32.35 24.07 13.96
C SER A 4 -30.86 24.21 14.28
N GLY A 5 -30.12 23.11 14.08
CA GLY A 5 -28.65 23.12 14.06
C GLY A 5 -28.07 23.71 12.77
N PRO A 6 -26.75 23.95 12.69
CA PRO A 6 -26.14 24.69 11.58
C PRO A 6 -26.07 23.88 10.28
N GLY A 7 -26.81 24.33 9.27
CA GLY A 7 -26.27 24.42 7.90
C GLY A 7 -25.91 23.13 7.15
N TYR A 8 -26.59 22.01 7.36
CA TYR A 8 -26.49 20.82 6.49
C TYR A 8 -27.69 20.76 5.51
N PRO A 9 -27.67 21.47 4.35
CA PRO A 9 -28.80 21.54 3.41
C PRO A 9 -29.04 20.24 2.60
N LEU A 10 -28.30 19.17 2.89
CA LEU A 10 -28.41 17.86 2.25
C LEU A 10 -28.35 16.80 3.33
N ALA A 11 -29.23 15.78 3.25
CA ALA A 11 -29.23 14.61 4.14
C ALA A 11 -28.09 13.63 3.78
N SER A 12 -26.86 14.16 3.76
CA SER A 12 -25.66 13.52 3.25
C SER A 12 -24.77 13.04 4.39
N LEU A 13 -24.51 11.73 4.43
CA LEU A 13 -23.55 11.11 5.33
C LEU A 13 -22.27 10.73 4.59
N TYR A 14 -21.14 10.98 5.23
CA TYR A 14 -19.85 10.36 4.90
C TYR A 14 -19.76 9.02 5.65
N VAL A 15 -19.49 7.94 4.92
CA VAL A 15 -19.30 6.59 5.49
C VAL A 15 -17.87 6.14 5.20
N GLY A 16 -16.98 6.29 6.18
CA GLY A 16 -15.56 5.95 6.10
C GLY A 16 -15.21 4.56 6.62
N ASP A 17 -13.92 4.24 6.48
CA ASP A 17 -13.27 3.01 6.96
C ASP A 17 -13.78 1.69 6.35
N LEU A 18 -14.46 1.80 5.19
CA LEU A 18 -14.98 0.69 4.40
C LEU A 18 -13.89 -0.31 3.98
N HIS A 19 -14.26 -1.59 3.91
CA HIS A 19 -13.44 -2.60 3.26
C HIS A 19 -13.30 -2.29 1.74
N PRO A 20 -12.13 -2.47 1.09
CA PRO A 20 -11.93 -2.07 -0.31
C PRO A 20 -12.94 -2.67 -1.31
N ASP A 21 -13.42 -3.88 -1.02
CA ASP A 21 -14.41 -4.61 -1.83
C ASP A 21 -15.87 -4.16 -1.62
N VAL A 22 -16.15 -3.18 -0.75
CA VAL A 22 -17.54 -2.72 -0.52
C VAL A 22 -18.09 -2.12 -1.80
N THR A 23 -19.32 -2.50 -2.13
CA THR A 23 -20.08 -1.98 -3.26
C THR A 23 -21.25 -1.13 -2.78
N GLU A 24 -21.69 -0.30 -3.71
CA GLU A 24 -22.84 0.58 -3.65
C GLU A 24 -24.12 -0.21 -3.24
N ALA A 25 -24.26 -1.45 -3.73
CA ALA A 25 -25.35 -2.36 -3.38
C ALA A 25 -25.29 -2.87 -1.93
N MET A 26 -24.10 -3.23 -1.42
CA MET A 26 -23.95 -3.66 -0.01
C MET A 26 -24.27 -2.52 0.97
N LEU A 27 -23.96 -1.28 0.59
CA LEU A 27 -24.36 -0.10 1.36
C LEU A 27 -25.87 0.10 1.28
N TYR A 28 -26.50 -0.03 0.10
CA TYR A 28 -27.95 0.09 -0.03
C TYR A 28 -28.70 -0.93 0.84
N GLU A 29 -28.28 -2.20 0.81
CA GLU A 29 -28.85 -3.26 1.63
C GLU A 29 -28.73 -2.93 3.14
N LYS A 30 -27.55 -2.51 3.60
CA LYS A 30 -27.30 -2.21 5.02
C LYS A 30 -28.01 -0.95 5.51
N PHE A 31 -28.13 0.09 4.68
CA PHE A 31 -28.63 1.41 5.08
C PHE A 31 -30.12 1.65 4.75
N SER A 32 -30.74 0.89 3.83
CA SER A 32 -32.16 1.06 3.50
C SER A 32 -33.15 0.90 4.67
N PRO A 33 -32.88 0.12 5.76
CA PRO A 33 -33.73 0.12 6.94
C PRO A 33 -33.77 1.47 7.69
N ALA A 34 -32.77 2.34 7.50
CA ALA A 34 -32.76 3.68 8.07
C ALA A 34 -33.60 4.69 7.28
N GLY A 35 -34.10 4.35 6.09
CA GLY A 35 -35.03 5.17 5.32
C GLY A 35 -34.72 5.21 3.81
N PRO A 36 -35.56 5.90 3.00
CA PRO A 36 -35.37 5.99 1.56
C PRO A 36 -34.04 6.68 1.20
N ILE A 37 -33.19 5.98 0.46
CA ILE A 37 -31.90 6.47 -0.02
C ILE A 37 -32.06 7.08 -1.41
N LEU A 38 -31.69 8.36 -1.55
CA LEU A 38 -31.70 9.11 -2.81
C LEU A 38 -30.50 8.74 -3.71
N SER A 39 -29.31 8.54 -3.14
CA SER A 39 -28.14 8.07 -3.90
C SER A 39 -27.00 7.56 -3.00
N ILE A 40 -26.18 6.65 -3.56
CA ILE A 40 -24.94 6.14 -2.93
C ILE A 40 -23.78 6.32 -3.92
N ARG A 41 -22.62 6.75 -3.42
CA ARG A 41 -21.38 6.89 -4.19
C ARG A 41 -20.20 6.36 -3.40
N VAL A 42 -19.71 5.16 -3.71
CA VAL A 42 -18.40 4.71 -3.19
C VAL A 42 -17.31 5.50 -3.91
N CYS A 43 -16.43 6.15 -3.16
CA CYS A 43 -15.32 6.88 -3.77
C CYS A 43 -14.20 5.91 -4.14
N ARG A 44 -13.87 5.88 -5.42
CA ARG A 44 -12.88 4.99 -6.04
C ARG A 44 -11.82 5.84 -6.72
N ASP A 45 -10.57 5.40 -6.65
CA ASP A 45 -9.45 6.01 -7.35
C ASP A 45 -9.74 6.06 -8.86
N VAL A 46 -9.38 7.17 -9.51
CA VAL A 46 -9.74 7.42 -10.92
C VAL A 46 -8.97 6.47 -11.85
N ALA A 47 -7.69 6.22 -11.57
CA ALA A 47 -6.83 5.40 -12.42
C ALA A 47 -7.01 3.90 -12.17
N SER A 48 -6.96 3.45 -10.90
CA SER A 48 -7.01 2.02 -10.54
C SER A 48 -8.41 1.48 -10.27
N ARG A 49 -9.45 2.36 -10.22
CA ARG A 49 -10.85 2.03 -9.86
C ARG A 49 -11.03 1.38 -8.49
N ARG A 50 -9.97 1.34 -7.67
CA ARG A 50 -9.94 0.76 -6.33
C ARG A 50 -10.66 1.67 -5.34
N SER A 51 -11.44 1.10 -4.42
CA SER A 51 -12.09 1.91 -3.36
C SER A 51 -11.04 2.63 -2.51
N LEU A 52 -11.31 3.91 -2.24
CA LEU A 52 -10.55 4.77 -1.33
C LEU A 52 -10.91 4.51 0.15
N GLY A 53 -11.79 3.53 0.42
CA GLY A 53 -12.21 3.18 1.78
C GLY A 53 -13.31 4.07 2.36
N TYR A 54 -14.01 4.84 1.52
CA TYR A 54 -15.16 5.65 1.96
C TYR A 54 -16.22 5.81 0.85
N ALA A 55 -17.42 6.18 1.27
CA ALA A 55 -18.57 6.47 0.41
C ALA A 55 -19.34 7.69 0.93
N TYR A 56 -20.21 8.23 0.08
CA TYR A 56 -21.27 9.16 0.49
C TYR A 56 -22.64 8.49 0.28
N ILE A 57 -23.54 8.67 1.25
CA ILE A 57 -24.94 8.23 1.18
C ILE A 57 -25.82 9.47 1.37
N ASN A 58 -26.74 9.69 0.45
CA ASN A 58 -27.72 10.77 0.51
C ASN A 58 -29.10 10.16 0.77
N PHE A 59 -29.72 10.49 1.88
CA PHE A 59 -31.10 10.10 2.20
C PHE A 59 -32.10 11.08 1.59
N GLN A 60 -33.37 10.66 1.51
CA GLN A 60 -34.46 11.52 1.04
C GLN A 60 -34.90 12.54 2.10
N GLN A 61 -34.67 12.27 3.38
CA GLN A 61 -35.01 13.13 4.52
C GLN A 61 -33.85 13.22 5.53
N PRO A 62 -33.62 14.38 6.18
CA PRO A 62 -32.58 14.51 7.22
C PRO A 62 -32.76 13.55 8.41
N ALA A 63 -33.99 13.30 8.85
CA ALA A 63 -34.31 12.39 9.96
C ALA A 63 -34.00 10.90 9.66
N ASP A 64 -33.87 10.53 8.38
CA ASP A 64 -33.41 9.20 7.97
C ASP A 64 -31.88 9.10 8.01
N ALA A 65 -31.17 10.18 7.66
CA ALA A 65 -29.73 10.28 7.83
C ALA A 65 -29.30 10.34 9.30
N GLU A 66 -30.05 11.06 10.15
CA GLU A 66 -29.88 11.09 11.60
C GLU A 66 -30.10 9.69 12.20
N ARG A 67 -31.20 9.02 11.85
CA ARG A 67 -31.46 7.64 12.26
C ARG A 67 -30.38 6.65 11.81
N ALA A 68 -29.82 6.81 10.61
CA ALA A 68 -28.68 6.02 10.15
C ALA A 68 -27.39 6.30 10.94
N LEU A 69 -27.12 7.57 11.27
CA LEU A 69 -25.98 7.97 12.07
C LEU A 69 -26.04 7.39 13.49
N ASP A 70 -27.22 7.38 14.12
CA ASP A 70 -27.39 6.88 15.49
C ASP A 70 -27.40 5.36 15.58
N THR A 71 -28.07 4.67 14.64
CA THR A 71 -28.33 3.22 14.75
C THR A 71 -27.37 2.34 13.96
N MET A 72 -26.62 2.88 13.00
CA MET A 72 -25.76 2.09 12.11
C MET A 72 -24.27 2.49 12.15
N ASN A 73 -23.85 3.40 13.03
CA ASN A 73 -22.44 3.70 13.18
C ASN A 73 -21.69 2.51 13.82
N PHE A 74 -20.44 2.31 13.42
CA PHE A 74 -19.58 1.19 13.85
C PHE A 74 -20.05 -0.22 13.43
N GLU A 75 -21.15 -0.33 12.68
CA GLU A 75 -21.64 -1.59 12.10
C GLU A 75 -20.60 -2.27 11.18
N VAL A 76 -20.54 -3.60 11.25
CA VAL A 76 -19.44 -4.36 10.65
C VAL A 76 -19.78 -4.81 9.22
N ILE A 77 -19.21 -4.15 8.22
CA ILE A 77 -19.33 -4.54 6.80
C ILE A 77 -18.02 -5.20 6.33
N LYS A 78 -18.11 -6.45 5.85
CA LYS A 78 -16.96 -7.28 5.42
C LYS A 78 -15.80 -7.28 6.44
N GLY A 79 -16.13 -7.44 7.72
CA GLY A 79 -15.14 -7.53 8.80
C GLY A 79 -14.48 -6.21 9.20
N ARG A 80 -15.03 -5.06 8.79
CA ARG A 80 -14.60 -3.73 9.26
C ARG A 80 -15.79 -2.92 9.80
N PRO A 81 -15.68 -2.31 10.99
CA PRO A 81 -16.68 -1.38 11.48
C PRO A 81 -16.65 -0.11 10.61
N VAL A 82 -17.81 0.32 10.10
CA VAL A 82 -17.93 1.55 9.32
C VAL A 82 -17.96 2.77 10.23
N ARG A 83 -17.46 3.91 9.76
CA ARG A 83 -17.45 5.15 10.54
C ARG A 83 -18.26 6.22 9.83
N ILE A 84 -19.45 6.48 10.35
CA ILE A 84 -20.41 7.45 9.81
C ILE A 84 -20.14 8.83 10.41
N MET A 85 -20.29 9.87 9.59
CA MET A 85 -20.26 11.29 9.96
C MET A 85 -21.25 12.06 9.06
N TRP A 86 -21.66 13.27 9.47
CA TRP A 86 -22.23 14.24 8.53
C TRP A 86 -21.22 14.62 7.44
N SER A 87 -21.69 14.79 6.20
CA SER A 87 -20.84 14.98 5.02
C SER A 87 -20.29 16.41 4.90
N GLN A 88 -19.25 16.74 5.66
CA GLN A 88 -18.62 18.05 5.58
C GLN A 88 -17.82 18.24 4.28
N ARG A 89 -18.19 19.25 3.48
CA ARG A 89 -17.49 19.59 2.21
C ARG A 89 -16.27 20.46 2.43
N ASP A 90 -16.36 21.46 3.32
CA ASP A 90 -15.28 22.40 3.60
C ASP A 90 -13.96 21.67 3.96
N PRO A 91 -12.83 21.93 3.27
CA PRO A 91 -11.51 21.44 3.66
C PRO A 91 -11.01 22.03 4.98
N GLY A 92 -11.39 23.26 5.34
CA GLY A 92 -10.98 23.96 6.55
C GLY A 92 -11.47 23.26 7.80
N LEU A 93 -12.79 23.15 7.97
CA LEU A 93 -13.40 22.46 9.11
C LEU A 93 -12.94 20.98 9.22
N ARG A 94 -12.63 20.32 8.10
CA ARG A 94 -12.08 18.94 8.09
C ARG A 94 -10.61 18.81 8.45
N LYS A 95 -9.80 19.89 8.35
CA LYS A 95 -8.35 19.86 8.55
C LYS A 95 -7.88 20.67 9.77
N SER A 96 -8.77 21.45 10.39
CA SER A 96 -8.45 22.35 11.51
C SER A 96 -7.77 21.66 12.70
N GLY A 97 -8.05 20.38 12.94
CA GLY A 97 -7.59 19.63 14.11
C GLY A 97 -8.29 20.02 15.43
N VAL A 98 -9.09 21.09 15.42
CA VAL A 98 -9.90 21.57 16.53
C VAL A 98 -10.84 20.46 17.00
N GLY A 99 -11.04 20.34 18.32
CA GLY A 99 -11.87 19.29 18.92
C GLY A 99 -11.31 17.86 18.83
N ASN A 100 -10.17 17.60 18.20
CA ASN A 100 -9.60 16.26 18.08
C ASN A 100 -8.72 15.88 19.28
N ILE A 101 -9.02 14.74 19.91
CA ILE A 101 -8.22 14.11 20.97
C ILE A 101 -7.66 12.76 20.51
N PHE A 102 -6.50 12.43 21.07
CA PHE A 102 -5.85 11.14 20.95
C PHE A 102 -5.90 10.42 22.31
N ILE A 103 -6.27 9.14 22.28
CA ILE A 103 -6.40 8.31 23.48
C ILE A 103 -5.48 7.10 23.34
N LYS A 104 -4.65 6.83 24.35
CA LYS A 104 -3.62 5.78 24.35
C LYS A 104 -3.72 4.93 25.61
N ASN A 105 -3.28 3.68 25.51
CA ASN A 105 -3.40 2.67 26.57
C ASN A 105 -4.86 2.33 26.90
N LEU A 106 -5.72 2.34 25.88
CA LEU A 106 -7.04 1.70 25.93
C LEU A 106 -6.87 0.20 26.23
N ASP A 107 -7.86 -0.40 26.88
CA ASP A 107 -7.97 -1.86 26.91
C ASP A 107 -8.38 -2.43 25.55
N ASP A 108 -7.93 -3.65 25.26
CA ASP A 108 -8.11 -4.27 23.95
C ASP A 108 -9.57 -4.72 23.72
N SER A 109 -10.39 -4.77 24.79
CA SER A 109 -11.84 -4.98 24.74
C SER A 109 -12.65 -3.74 24.32
N ILE A 110 -12.05 -2.54 24.34
CA ILE A 110 -12.75 -1.29 24.03
C ILE A 110 -12.86 -1.15 22.51
N ASP A 111 -14.09 -1.20 22.00
CA ASP A 111 -14.42 -1.01 20.60
C ASP A 111 -14.78 0.46 20.29
N ASN A 112 -15.18 0.75 19.05
CA ASN A 112 -15.57 2.10 18.66
C ASN A 112 -16.84 2.58 19.37
N LYS A 113 -17.80 1.68 19.64
CA LYS A 113 -19.05 2.03 20.31
C LYS A 113 -18.82 2.32 21.79
N ALA A 114 -18.11 1.46 22.52
CA ALA A 114 -17.74 1.71 23.91
C ALA A 114 -16.92 3.01 24.07
N LEU A 115 -16.06 3.33 23.10
CA LEU A 115 -15.35 4.60 23.05
C LEU A 115 -16.27 5.81 22.84
N TYR A 116 -17.25 5.71 21.92
CA TYR A 116 -18.29 6.72 21.71
C TYR A 116 -19.12 6.94 22.99
N ASP A 117 -19.70 5.86 23.51
CA ASP A 117 -20.57 5.86 24.70
C ASP A 117 -19.84 6.55 25.88
N THR A 118 -18.58 6.15 26.13
CA THR A 118 -17.75 6.70 27.22
C THR A 118 -17.46 8.19 27.07
N PHE A 119 -17.10 8.66 25.86
CA PHE A 119 -16.66 10.04 25.66
C PHE A 119 -17.80 11.01 25.33
N SER A 120 -18.98 10.52 24.94
CA SER A 120 -20.17 11.33 24.65
C SER A 120 -20.59 12.24 25.80
N ALA A 121 -20.31 11.83 27.04
CA ALA A 121 -20.57 12.59 28.26
C ALA A 121 -19.85 13.96 28.33
N PHE A 122 -18.78 14.18 27.56
CA PHE A 122 -18.04 15.45 27.55
C PHE A 122 -18.54 16.46 26.51
N GLY A 123 -19.30 16.01 25.51
CA GLY A 123 -19.85 16.81 24.43
C GLY A 123 -20.13 15.99 23.16
N ASN A 124 -20.75 16.64 22.16
CA ASN A 124 -21.10 16.00 20.89
C ASN A 124 -19.85 15.47 20.14
N ILE A 125 -19.88 14.20 19.73
CA ILE A 125 -18.79 13.53 19.01
C ILE A 125 -19.15 13.47 17.53
N LEU A 126 -18.42 14.24 16.71
CA LEU A 126 -18.52 14.18 15.24
C LEU A 126 -17.95 12.86 14.68
N SER A 127 -16.97 12.27 15.36
CA SER A 127 -16.42 10.95 15.00
C SER A 127 -15.55 10.36 16.09
N CYS A 128 -15.49 9.03 16.20
CA CYS A 128 -14.44 8.35 16.95
C CYS A 128 -13.97 7.08 16.24
N LYS A 129 -12.77 6.61 16.60
CA LYS A 129 -12.15 5.41 16.02
C LYS A 129 -11.12 4.80 16.96
N VAL A 130 -11.31 3.54 17.34
CA VAL A 130 -10.24 2.65 17.83
C VAL A 130 -9.45 2.14 16.64
N VAL A 131 -8.12 2.10 16.72
CA VAL A 131 -7.30 1.50 15.65
C VAL A 131 -7.07 0.03 15.95
N CYS A 132 -7.55 -0.82 15.05
CA CYS A 132 -7.32 -2.27 15.08
C CYS A 132 -6.39 -2.69 13.93
N ASP A 133 -5.49 -3.63 14.21
CA ASP A 133 -4.76 -4.43 13.22
C ASP A 133 -5.47 -5.78 13.01
N GLU A 134 -4.91 -6.66 12.17
CA GLU A 134 -5.43 -8.02 11.91
C GLU A 134 -5.52 -8.91 13.17
N ASN A 135 -4.82 -8.53 14.26
CA ASN A 135 -4.83 -9.22 15.55
C ASN A 135 -5.77 -8.60 16.60
N GLY A 136 -6.51 -7.54 16.29
CA GLY A 136 -7.40 -6.83 17.22
C GLY A 136 -6.97 -5.38 17.50
N SER A 137 -7.47 -4.81 18.59
CA SER A 137 -7.18 -3.42 19.01
C SER A 137 -5.67 -3.20 19.23
N ARG A 138 -5.18 -2.02 18.85
CA ARG A 138 -3.80 -1.57 19.11
C ARG A 138 -3.64 -0.83 20.45
N GLY A 139 -4.67 -0.81 21.29
CA GLY A 139 -4.69 -0.08 22.57
C GLY A 139 -4.65 1.45 22.40
N TYR A 140 -5.09 1.98 21.26
CA TYR A 140 -5.23 3.43 21.05
C TYR A 140 -6.34 3.80 20.06
N GLY A 141 -6.84 5.03 20.19
CA GLY A 141 -7.92 5.56 19.37
C GLY A 141 -7.93 7.09 19.30
N PHE A 142 -8.93 7.62 18.61
CA PHE A 142 -9.14 9.04 18.36
C PHE A 142 -10.62 9.37 18.58
N VAL A 143 -10.90 10.57 19.10
CA VAL A 143 -12.26 11.13 19.20
C VAL A 143 -12.19 12.58 18.70
N HIS A 144 -13.16 12.97 17.87
CA HIS A 144 -13.35 14.32 17.36
C HIS A 144 -14.64 14.86 17.95
N PHE A 145 -14.52 15.77 18.91
CA PHE A 145 -15.64 16.56 19.40
C PHE A 145 -15.96 17.69 18.42
N GLU A 146 -17.22 18.14 18.44
CA GLU A 146 -17.67 19.32 17.71
C GLU A 146 -17.00 20.62 18.21
N THR A 147 -16.68 20.68 19.51
CA THR A 147 -16.13 21.87 20.18
C THR A 147 -14.77 21.58 20.82
N GLN A 148 -13.90 22.60 20.88
CA GLN A 148 -12.58 22.47 21.51
C GLN A 148 -12.71 22.31 23.03
N GLU A 149 -13.74 22.92 23.61
CA GLU A 149 -14.02 22.95 25.04
C GLU A 149 -14.43 21.55 25.53
N ALA A 150 -15.17 20.77 24.72
CA ALA A 150 -15.45 19.37 25.01
C ALA A 150 -14.17 18.51 24.97
N ALA A 151 -13.30 18.74 23.98
CA ALA A 151 -12.00 18.07 23.90
C ALA A 151 -11.11 18.37 25.12
N THR A 152 -11.02 19.63 25.55
CA THR A 152 -10.26 20.03 26.74
C THR A 152 -10.82 19.39 28.01
N ARG A 153 -12.15 19.46 28.26
CA ARG A 153 -12.78 18.81 29.42
C ARG A 153 -12.55 17.30 29.43
N ALA A 154 -12.61 16.63 28.27
CA ALA A 154 -12.33 15.22 28.14
C ALA A 154 -10.87 14.88 28.45
N ILE A 155 -9.91 15.72 28.05
CA ILE A 155 -8.50 15.58 28.41
C ILE A 155 -8.33 15.74 29.92
N GLU A 156 -8.82 16.83 30.51
CA GLU A 156 -8.65 17.15 31.93
C GLU A 156 -9.28 16.09 32.85
N THR A 157 -10.44 15.54 32.46
CA THR A 157 -11.17 14.57 33.28
C THR A 157 -10.67 13.13 33.10
N MET A 158 -10.35 12.71 31.86
CA MET A 158 -10.03 11.30 31.56
C MET A 158 -8.54 10.99 31.48
N ASN A 159 -7.65 11.99 31.36
CA ASN A 159 -6.22 11.73 31.26
C ASN A 159 -5.65 11.17 32.57
N GLY A 160 -5.34 9.88 32.57
CA GLY A 160 -4.83 9.17 33.72
C GLY A 160 -5.87 8.47 34.60
N MET A 161 -7.14 8.46 34.17
CA MET A 161 -8.21 7.63 34.75
C MET A 161 -8.07 6.15 34.35
N LEU A 162 -8.75 5.27 35.09
CA LEU A 162 -8.84 3.84 34.79
C LEU A 162 -10.07 3.57 33.91
N LEU A 163 -9.88 2.82 32.83
CA LEU A 163 -10.95 2.36 31.94
C LEU A 163 -10.67 0.88 31.60
N ASN A 164 -11.56 -0.02 32.03
CA ASN A 164 -11.34 -1.47 32.06
C ASN A 164 -9.96 -1.84 32.66
N ASP A 165 -9.71 -1.36 33.89
CA ASP A 165 -8.48 -1.52 34.68
C ASP A 165 -7.16 -1.00 34.04
N ARG A 166 -7.18 -0.48 32.82
CA ARG A 166 -6.03 0.21 32.21
C ARG A 166 -6.09 1.71 32.47
N LYS A 167 -4.97 2.28 32.89
CA LYS A 167 -4.80 3.73 33.00
C LYS A 167 -4.68 4.35 31.59
N VAL A 168 -5.74 5.01 31.13
CA VAL A 168 -5.75 5.65 29.81
C VAL A 168 -5.02 6.99 29.84
N PHE A 169 -4.41 7.37 28.72
CA PHE A 169 -3.79 8.68 28.52
C PHE A 169 -4.55 9.42 27.43
N VAL A 170 -4.99 10.64 27.73
CA VAL A 170 -5.81 11.46 26.82
C VAL A 170 -5.09 12.79 26.61
N GLY A 171 -5.04 13.26 25.36
CA GLY A 171 -4.40 14.54 25.01
C GLY A 171 -4.84 15.02 23.63
N HIS A 172 -4.46 16.24 23.26
CA HIS A 172 -4.76 16.78 21.93
C HIS A 172 -4.17 15.90 20.81
N PHE A 173 -4.91 15.76 19.71
CA PHE A 173 -4.45 15.04 18.53
C PHE A 173 -3.31 15.80 17.84
N LYS A 174 -2.09 15.27 17.94
CA LYS A 174 -0.97 15.69 17.10
C LYS A 174 -0.90 14.87 15.82
N SER A 175 -0.75 15.53 14.68
CA SER A 175 -0.66 14.85 13.37
C SER A 175 0.57 13.95 13.28
N ARG A 176 0.63 13.02 12.31
CA ARG A 176 1.83 12.16 12.14
C ARG A 176 3.08 13.00 11.86
N LYS A 177 3.00 13.95 10.92
CA LYS A 177 4.12 14.83 10.52
C LYS A 177 4.64 15.69 11.67
N GLU A 178 3.72 16.30 12.43
CA GLU A 178 4.02 17.09 13.62
C GLU A 178 4.69 16.24 14.71
N ARG A 179 4.14 15.05 14.99
CA ARG A 179 4.72 14.10 15.93
C ARG A 179 6.09 13.61 15.48
N GLU A 180 6.30 13.39 14.19
CA GLU A 180 7.60 13.01 13.61
C GLU A 180 8.61 14.17 13.65
N ALA A 181 8.18 15.43 13.72
CA ALA A 181 9.05 16.58 13.99
C ALA A 181 9.39 16.68 15.50
N GLU A 182 8.38 16.71 16.38
CA GLU A 182 8.55 16.85 17.84
C GLU A 182 9.31 15.66 18.45
N PHE A 183 8.92 14.43 18.10
CA PHE A 183 9.64 13.22 18.50
C PHE A 183 10.85 12.95 17.61
N GLY A 184 11.00 13.62 16.46
CA GLY A 184 12.23 13.58 15.67
C GLY A 184 13.38 14.24 16.44
N ALA A 185 13.15 15.45 16.93
CA ALA A 185 14.06 16.15 17.84
C ALA A 185 14.30 15.34 19.13
N LYS A 186 13.22 14.97 19.84
CA LYS A 186 13.30 14.20 21.10
C LYS A 186 13.77 12.74 20.94
N ALA A 187 13.94 12.23 19.72
CA ALA A 187 14.61 10.96 19.46
C ALA A 187 16.06 11.13 19.00
N MET A 188 16.53 12.36 18.76
CA MET A 188 17.96 12.68 18.80
C MET A 188 18.44 12.91 20.24
N GLU A 189 17.57 13.38 21.13
CA GLU A 189 17.82 13.42 22.58
C GLU A 189 18.03 12.00 23.16
N PHE A 190 19.28 11.58 23.29
CA PHE A 190 19.67 10.37 24.02
C PHE A 190 20.37 10.72 25.32
N THR A 191 19.91 10.15 26.44
CA THR A 191 20.63 10.11 27.72
C THR A 191 21.48 8.85 27.87
N ASN A 192 21.16 7.80 27.11
CA ASN A 192 21.79 6.49 27.20
C ASN A 192 22.95 6.36 26.20
N VAL A 193 24.14 6.15 26.75
CA VAL A 193 25.41 5.96 26.05
C VAL A 193 25.81 4.48 26.10
N TYR A 194 26.33 3.97 24.98
CA TYR A 194 26.94 2.66 24.84
C TYR A 194 28.46 2.83 24.73
N ILE A 195 29.20 2.10 25.56
CA ILE A 195 30.67 2.14 25.64
C ILE A 195 31.18 0.74 25.32
N LYS A 196 32.22 0.61 24.48
CA LYS A 196 32.80 -0.67 24.05
C LYS A 196 34.32 -0.58 23.98
N ASN A 197 34.99 -1.72 24.14
CA ASN A 197 36.43 -1.93 23.97
C ASN A 197 37.32 -1.36 25.10
N PHE A 198 36.75 -1.12 26.28
CA PHE A 198 37.46 -0.64 27.47
C PHE A 198 38.26 -1.72 28.23
N GLY A 199 38.22 -2.96 27.75
CA GLY A 199 38.88 -4.11 28.37
C GLY A 199 38.02 -4.92 29.33
N ASP A 200 38.63 -5.94 29.90
CA ASP A 200 38.01 -6.91 30.80
C ASP A 200 38.09 -6.46 32.28
N ASP A 201 39.09 -5.65 32.63
CA ASP A 201 39.38 -5.11 33.97
C ASP A 201 38.50 -3.89 34.38
N MET A 202 37.31 -3.79 33.79
CA MET A 202 36.40 -2.65 33.93
C MET A 202 35.04 -3.07 34.46
N ASP A 203 34.75 -2.59 35.67
CA ASP A 203 33.51 -2.80 36.42
C ASP A 203 32.63 -1.55 36.45
N ASP A 204 31.38 -1.71 36.94
CA ASP A 204 30.37 -0.65 37.01
C ASP A 204 30.89 0.64 37.67
N ASP A 205 31.65 0.52 38.77
CA ASP A 205 32.10 1.67 39.56
C ASP A 205 33.28 2.41 38.92
N ARG A 206 34.22 1.69 38.29
CA ARG A 206 35.31 2.32 37.50
C ARG A 206 34.73 3.03 36.28
N LEU A 207 33.76 2.42 35.60
CA LEU A 207 33.05 3.04 34.48
C LEU A 207 32.25 4.27 34.95
N ARG A 208 31.66 4.23 36.15
CA ARG A 208 30.98 5.38 36.78
C ARG A 208 31.94 6.52 37.09
N GLU A 209 33.10 6.24 37.68
CA GLU A 209 34.12 7.25 38.03
C GLU A 209 34.69 7.96 36.79
N ILE A 210 34.87 7.22 35.69
CA ILE A 210 35.32 7.79 34.42
C ILE A 210 34.24 8.70 33.82
N PHE A 211 32.97 8.26 33.81
CA PHE A 211 31.90 8.99 33.12
C PHE A 211 31.17 10.05 33.95
N SER A 212 31.26 10.03 35.28
CA SER A 212 30.72 11.08 36.17
C SER A 212 31.38 12.46 35.94
N LYS A 213 32.58 12.47 35.35
CA LYS A 213 33.33 13.69 34.97
C LYS A 213 32.66 14.48 33.84
N PHE A 214 31.69 13.90 33.13
CA PHE A 214 30.95 14.55 32.03
C PHE A 214 29.52 14.96 32.41
N GLY A 215 28.98 14.45 33.52
CA GLY A 215 27.58 14.65 33.92
C GLY A 215 27.10 13.64 34.96
N LYS A 216 25.86 13.80 35.41
CA LYS A 216 25.29 13.02 36.50
C LYS A 216 24.73 11.69 35.96
N THR A 217 25.47 10.60 36.20
CA THR A 217 25.08 9.26 35.77
C THR A 217 23.96 8.69 36.65
N LEU A 218 22.73 8.60 36.12
CA LEU A 218 21.59 7.94 36.76
C LEU A 218 21.81 6.43 36.91
N SER A 219 22.42 5.79 35.90
CA SER A 219 22.71 4.35 35.92
C SER A 219 23.97 4.04 35.12
N VAL A 220 24.73 3.03 35.57
CA VAL A 220 25.93 2.54 34.91
C VAL A 220 25.91 1.01 35.01
N LYS A 221 26.13 0.31 33.89
CA LYS A 221 26.17 -1.15 33.88
C LYS A 221 27.11 -1.70 32.81
N VAL A 222 28.16 -2.39 33.24
CA VAL A 222 29.00 -3.27 32.43
C VAL A 222 28.25 -4.57 32.15
N MET A 223 28.29 -5.03 30.91
CA MET A 223 27.69 -6.30 30.53
C MET A 223 28.69 -7.44 30.73
N MET A 224 28.43 -8.27 31.74
CA MET A 224 29.23 -9.46 32.03
C MET A 224 28.77 -10.68 31.21
N ASP A 225 29.58 -11.73 31.23
CA ASP A 225 29.27 -13.03 30.68
C ASP A 225 28.81 -14.04 31.73
N ASN A 226 28.31 -15.20 31.27
CA ASN A 226 27.89 -16.30 32.14
C ASN A 226 29.05 -16.84 33.02
N THR A 227 30.29 -16.44 32.72
CA THR A 227 31.51 -16.70 33.51
C THR A 227 31.91 -15.54 34.45
N GLY A 228 31.03 -14.56 34.67
CA GLY A 228 31.28 -13.37 35.52
C GLY A 228 32.18 -12.29 34.88
N ARG A 229 33.03 -12.65 33.92
CA ARG A 229 33.95 -11.73 33.24
C ARG A 229 33.21 -10.68 32.39
N SER A 230 33.75 -9.47 32.36
CA SER A 230 33.25 -8.38 31.50
C SER A 230 33.31 -8.75 30.01
N LYS A 231 32.28 -8.39 29.24
CA LYS A 231 32.26 -8.51 27.76
C LYS A 231 32.97 -7.35 27.06
N GLY A 232 33.68 -6.50 27.80
CA GLY A 232 34.33 -5.30 27.27
C GLY A 232 33.35 -4.27 26.70
N PHE A 233 32.10 -4.25 27.19
CA PHE A 233 31.13 -3.21 26.84
C PHE A 233 30.12 -2.98 27.97
N GLY A 234 29.53 -1.79 27.98
CA GLY A 234 28.58 -1.36 29.01
C GLY A 234 27.73 -0.19 28.54
N PHE A 235 26.87 0.27 29.45
CA PHE A 235 25.95 1.37 29.24
C PHE A 235 26.04 2.38 30.39
N VAL A 236 25.93 3.67 30.06
CA VAL A 236 25.80 4.77 31.03
C VAL A 236 24.56 5.57 30.65
N ASN A 237 23.67 5.80 31.60
CA ASN A 237 22.52 6.69 31.46
C ASN A 237 22.79 7.98 32.25
N PHE A 238 22.81 9.12 31.57
CA PHE A 238 22.93 10.44 32.18
C PHE A 238 21.57 11.03 32.58
N GLU A 239 21.57 12.09 33.38
CA GLU A 239 20.36 12.86 33.70
C GLU A 239 19.93 13.77 32.55
N LYS A 240 20.87 14.24 31.72
CA LYS A 240 20.60 15.12 30.57
C LYS A 240 21.15 14.56 29.26
N HIS A 241 20.55 14.99 28.15
CA HIS A 241 21.04 14.66 26.80
C HIS A 241 22.42 15.27 26.50
N GLU A 242 22.63 16.54 26.85
CA GLU A 242 23.88 17.28 26.56
C GLU A 242 25.10 16.59 27.18
N GLU A 243 24.97 16.11 28.41
CA GLU A 243 25.98 15.33 29.15
C GLU A 243 26.33 14.04 28.40
N ALA A 244 25.31 13.28 27.98
CA ALA A 244 25.47 12.06 27.20
C ALA A 244 26.06 12.31 25.81
N GLN A 245 25.68 13.41 25.14
CA GLN A 245 26.22 13.79 23.84
C GLN A 245 27.69 14.22 23.95
N LYS A 246 28.04 15.04 24.95
CA LYS A 246 29.42 15.47 25.21
C LYS A 246 30.31 14.27 25.48
N ALA A 247 29.92 13.39 26.41
CA ALA A 247 30.62 12.16 26.70
C ALA A 247 30.77 11.25 25.46
N ALA A 248 29.71 11.10 24.66
CA ALA A 248 29.67 10.11 23.58
C ALA A 248 30.20 10.57 22.21
N VAL A 249 30.23 11.88 21.95
CA VAL A 249 30.56 12.42 20.61
C VAL A 249 31.79 13.33 20.64
N ALA A 250 31.94 14.16 21.67
CA ALA A 250 33.05 15.10 21.76
C ALA A 250 34.26 14.53 22.52
N ASP A 251 34.02 13.93 23.70
CA ASP A 251 35.12 13.70 24.65
C ASP A 251 35.69 12.28 24.69
N MET A 252 34.89 11.20 24.67
CA MET A 252 35.43 9.86 24.96
C MET A 252 35.51 8.89 23.78
N ASN A 253 34.81 9.14 22.67
CA ASN A 253 34.86 8.24 21.51
C ASN A 253 36.23 8.29 20.82
N GLY A 254 36.93 7.15 20.77
CA GLY A 254 38.28 7.03 20.22
C GLY A 254 39.41 7.30 21.22
N LYS A 255 39.13 7.73 22.46
CA LYS A 255 40.16 7.84 23.51
C LYS A 255 40.64 6.46 23.96
N GLU A 256 41.86 6.43 24.48
CA GLU A 256 42.47 5.21 25.00
C GLU A 256 42.16 5.05 26.50
N ILE A 257 41.69 3.85 26.89
CA ILE A 257 41.54 3.44 28.29
C ILE A 257 42.24 2.08 28.43
N ASN A 258 43.16 1.95 29.39
CA ASN A 258 43.90 0.71 29.67
C ASN A 258 44.59 0.10 28.43
N GLY A 259 45.20 0.92 27.57
CA GLY A 259 45.87 0.47 26.35
C GLY A 259 44.92 0.05 25.21
N ARG A 260 43.63 0.42 25.28
CA ARG A 260 42.61 0.07 24.27
C ARG A 260 41.78 1.29 23.88
N MET A 261 41.68 1.58 22.58
CA MET A 261 40.78 2.63 22.07
C MET A 261 39.32 2.27 22.32
N VAL A 262 38.59 3.10 23.06
CA VAL A 262 37.17 2.86 23.37
C VAL A 262 36.25 3.47 22.33
N TYR A 263 35.24 2.71 21.92
CA TYR A 263 34.14 3.24 21.12
C TYR A 263 33.03 3.72 22.05
N VAL A 264 32.57 4.95 21.85
CA VAL A 264 31.49 5.56 22.62
C VAL A 264 30.46 6.12 21.65
N GLY A 265 29.17 5.96 21.96
CA GLY A 265 28.09 6.44 21.09
C GLY A 265 26.72 6.22 21.70
N ARG A 266 25.66 6.69 21.03
CA ARG A 266 24.26 6.47 21.43
C ARG A 266 23.95 4.98 21.62
N ALA A 267 23.28 4.64 22.72
CA ALA A 267 22.77 3.30 22.96
C ALA A 267 21.55 2.99 22.05
N GLN A 268 21.82 2.37 20.89
CA GLN A 268 20.78 1.89 19.98
C GLN A 268 20.13 0.60 20.48
N LYS A 269 18.82 0.44 20.24
CA LYS A 269 18.12 -0.83 20.51
C LYS A 269 18.59 -1.90 19.52
N ARG A 270 18.63 -3.19 19.95
CA ARG A 270 19.13 -4.31 19.11
C ARG A 270 18.45 -4.37 17.73
N LEU A 271 17.13 -4.17 17.67
CA LEU A 271 16.34 -4.19 16.44
C LEU A 271 16.64 -2.99 15.52
N GLU A 272 16.76 -1.79 16.11
CA GLU A 272 17.13 -0.55 15.42
C GLU A 272 18.53 -0.67 14.80
N ARG A 273 19.53 -1.06 15.59
CA ARG A 273 20.90 -1.32 15.12
C ARG A 273 20.94 -2.38 14.02
N GLN A 274 20.17 -3.46 14.15
CA GLN A 274 20.11 -4.50 13.12
C GLN A 274 19.49 -3.98 11.81
N SER A 275 18.47 -3.11 11.89
CA SER A 275 17.85 -2.47 10.73
C SER A 275 18.79 -1.47 10.05
N GLU A 276 19.49 -0.63 10.82
CA GLU A 276 20.51 0.28 10.27
C GLU A 276 21.68 -0.45 9.63
N LEU A 277 22.18 -1.52 10.27
CA LEU A 277 23.31 -2.28 9.76
C LEU A 277 22.91 -3.05 8.49
N LYS A 278 21.67 -3.59 8.44
CA LYS A 278 21.07 -4.13 7.23
C LYS A 278 20.97 -3.06 6.14
N ARG A 279 20.44 -1.87 6.43
CA ARG A 279 20.33 -0.75 5.47
C ARG A 279 21.70 -0.33 4.92
N LYS A 280 22.72 -0.19 5.77
CA LYS A 280 24.11 0.12 5.35
C LYS A 280 24.71 -0.99 4.48
N PHE A 281 24.46 -2.26 4.81
CA PHE A 281 24.92 -3.39 4.01
C PHE A 281 24.18 -3.50 2.66
N GLU A 282 22.88 -3.25 2.63
CA GLU A 282 22.07 -3.17 1.41
C GLU A 282 22.48 -1.97 0.54
N GLN A 283 22.77 -0.81 1.14
CA GLN A 283 23.30 0.37 0.45
C GLN A 283 24.69 0.09 -0.17
N MET A 284 25.63 -0.48 0.60
CA MET A 284 26.95 -0.86 0.09
C MET A 284 26.87 -1.96 -0.98
N LYS A 285 25.92 -2.90 -0.84
CA LYS A 285 25.61 -3.89 -1.89
C LYS A 285 25.07 -3.21 -3.14
N GLN A 286 24.15 -2.25 -3.01
CA GLN A 286 23.57 -1.52 -4.14
C GLN A 286 24.59 -0.62 -4.84
N GLU A 287 25.46 0.06 -4.09
CA GLU A 287 26.56 0.83 -4.66
C GLU A 287 27.50 -0.07 -5.47
N ARG A 288 27.85 -1.25 -4.94
CA ARG A 288 28.60 -2.29 -5.68
C ARG A 288 27.79 -2.93 -6.82
N VAL A 289 26.47 -2.85 -6.83
CA VAL A 289 25.65 -3.24 -7.98
C VAL A 289 25.79 -2.19 -9.08
N ASN A 290 25.48 -0.93 -8.77
CA ASN A 290 25.51 0.20 -9.70
C ASN A 290 26.90 0.41 -10.32
N ARG A 291 27.97 0.39 -9.51
CA ARG A 291 29.36 0.63 -9.95
C ARG A 291 29.86 -0.34 -11.03
N TYR A 292 29.23 -1.52 -11.17
CA TYR A 292 29.56 -2.52 -12.19
C TYR A 292 28.43 -2.78 -13.19
N GLN A 293 27.38 -1.95 -13.17
CA GLN A 293 26.27 -2.03 -14.12
C GLN A 293 26.67 -1.35 -15.44
N GLY A 294 26.42 -2.00 -16.58
CA GLY A 294 26.81 -1.51 -17.91
C GLY A 294 28.31 -1.63 -18.23
N VAL A 295 29.21 -1.42 -17.26
CA VAL A 295 30.67 -1.40 -17.48
C VAL A 295 31.36 -2.76 -17.44
N ASN A 296 30.75 -3.79 -16.84
CA ASN A 296 31.37 -5.10 -16.66
C ASN A 296 30.82 -6.12 -17.67
N LEU A 297 31.73 -6.76 -18.41
CA LEU A 297 31.43 -7.76 -19.43
C LEU A 297 31.70 -9.18 -18.92
N TYR A 298 30.91 -10.12 -19.40
CA TYR A 298 31.11 -11.56 -19.29
C TYR A 298 31.61 -12.08 -20.62
N VAL A 299 32.82 -12.64 -20.62
CA VAL A 299 33.48 -13.21 -21.80
C VAL A 299 33.53 -14.72 -21.62
N LYS A 300 32.91 -15.48 -22.54
CA LYS A 300 32.85 -16.95 -22.53
C LYS A 300 33.44 -17.51 -23.82
N ASN A 301 33.77 -18.80 -23.80
CA ASN A 301 34.42 -19.54 -24.88
C ASN A 301 35.87 -19.06 -25.10
N LEU A 302 36.50 -18.60 -24.01
CA LEU A 302 37.94 -18.42 -23.96
C LEU A 302 38.63 -19.75 -24.25
N ASP A 303 39.75 -19.69 -24.96
CA ASP A 303 40.64 -20.83 -25.08
C ASP A 303 41.45 -21.04 -23.78
N ASP A 304 41.93 -22.26 -23.58
CA ASP A 304 42.47 -22.68 -22.29
C ASP A 304 43.86 -22.06 -22.03
N GLY A 305 44.54 -21.62 -23.10
CA GLY A 305 45.73 -20.76 -23.09
C GLY A 305 45.45 -19.25 -23.18
N ILE A 306 44.33 -18.77 -22.62
CA ILE A 306 44.05 -17.35 -22.40
C ILE A 306 43.99 -17.08 -20.90
N ASP A 307 44.90 -16.21 -20.43
CA ASP A 307 45.03 -15.75 -19.05
C ASP A 307 44.52 -14.30 -18.87
N ASP A 308 44.65 -13.75 -17.66
CA ASP A 308 44.21 -12.40 -17.29
C ASP A 308 44.91 -11.31 -18.13
N GLU A 309 46.19 -11.49 -18.50
CA GLU A 309 46.98 -10.53 -19.26
C GLU A 309 46.63 -10.54 -20.74
N ARG A 310 46.50 -11.72 -21.34
CA ARG A 310 46.10 -11.90 -22.73
C ARG A 310 44.65 -11.47 -22.94
N LEU A 311 43.75 -11.80 -22.00
CA LEU A 311 42.38 -11.28 -22.01
C LEU A 311 42.35 -9.75 -21.94
N ARG A 312 43.18 -9.13 -21.08
CA ARG A 312 43.34 -7.67 -21.02
C ARG A 312 43.86 -7.10 -22.35
N LYS A 313 44.86 -7.73 -22.96
CA LYS A 313 45.48 -7.27 -24.21
C LYS A 313 44.52 -7.28 -25.40
N GLU A 314 43.72 -8.34 -25.55
CA GLU A 314 42.72 -8.45 -26.64
C GLU A 314 41.59 -7.42 -26.51
N PHE A 315 41.24 -7.01 -25.28
CA PHE A 315 40.16 -6.05 -25.02
C PHE A 315 40.62 -4.58 -24.88
N ALA A 316 41.92 -4.33 -24.70
CA ALA A 316 42.47 -2.97 -24.51
C ALA A 316 42.17 -1.97 -25.67
N PRO A 317 42.08 -2.37 -26.96
CA PRO A 317 41.73 -1.44 -28.05
C PRO A 317 40.31 -0.83 -27.96
N TYR A 318 39.46 -1.35 -27.07
CA TYR A 318 38.06 -0.94 -26.94
C TYR A 318 37.79 0.02 -25.79
N GLY A 319 38.76 0.23 -24.89
CA GLY A 319 38.65 1.16 -23.76
C GLY A 319 39.54 0.83 -22.57
N THR A 320 39.42 1.65 -21.52
CA THR A 320 40.25 1.62 -20.32
C THR A 320 39.80 0.51 -19.37
N ILE A 321 40.47 -0.65 -19.43
CA ILE A 321 40.15 -1.82 -18.60
C ILE A 321 40.54 -1.59 -17.13
N THR A 322 39.56 -1.38 -16.27
CA THR A 322 39.74 -1.30 -14.81
C THR A 322 40.07 -2.67 -14.22
N SER A 323 39.49 -3.75 -14.74
CA SER A 323 39.79 -5.12 -14.31
C SER A 323 39.53 -6.13 -15.43
N ALA A 324 40.48 -7.04 -15.68
CA ALA A 324 40.24 -8.26 -16.47
C ALA A 324 40.61 -9.45 -15.60
N LYS A 325 39.79 -10.52 -15.65
CA LYS A 325 40.04 -11.76 -14.90
C LYS A 325 39.37 -12.98 -15.52
N VAL A 326 40.15 -14.01 -15.81
CA VAL A 326 39.70 -15.36 -16.16
C VAL A 326 39.32 -16.10 -14.87
N MET A 327 38.25 -16.89 -14.94
CA MET A 327 37.82 -17.73 -13.82
C MET A 327 38.45 -19.12 -13.95
N THR A 328 39.32 -19.47 -13.00
CA THR A 328 40.01 -20.76 -12.95
C THR A 328 39.48 -21.67 -11.83
N GLU A 329 39.77 -22.96 -11.92
CA GLU A 329 39.47 -23.98 -10.91
C GLU A 329 40.51 -25.11 -11.01
N GLY A 330 41.15 -25.45 -9.89
CA GLY A 330 42.30 -26.38 -9.89
C GLY A 330 43.43 -25.95 -10.83
N GLY A 331 43.65 -24.64 -11.01
CA GLY A 331 44.63 -24.08 -11.95
C GLY A 331 44.18 -24.02 -13.42
N HIS A 332 43.08 -24.68 -13.79
CA HIS A 332 42.60 -24.75 -15.17
C HIS A 332 41.55 -23.67 -15.46
N SER A 333 41.50 -23.13 -16.68
CA SER A 333 40.48 -22.16 -17.10
C SER A 333 39.09 -22.80 -17.15
N LYS A 334 38.05 -22.07 -16.70
CA LYS A 334 36.64 -22.47 -16.92
C LYS A 334 36.11 -22.10 -18.31
N GLY A 335 36.98 -21.64 -19.21
CA GLY A 335 36.59 -21.11 -20.53
C GLY A 335 35.78 -19.81 -20.46
N PHE A 336 35.84 -19.08 -19.33
CA PHE A 336 35.19 -17.77 -19.19
C PHE A 336 35.91 -16.85 -18.20
N GLY A 337 35.69 -15.55 -18.38
CA GLY A 337 36.22 -14.47 -17.54
C GLY A 337 35.32 -13.24 -17.55
N PHE A 338 35.81 -12.17 -16.93
CA PHE A 338 35.17 -10.88 -16.87
C PHE A 338 36.13 -9.77 -17.30
N VAL A 339 35.61 -8.75 -17.97
CA VAL A 339 36.35 -7.54 -18.36
C VAL A 339 35.51 -6.32 -17.99
N CYS A 340 35.96 -5.54 -17.03
CA CYS A 340 35.36 -4.28 -16.61
C CYS A 340 36.10 -3.11 -17.24
N PHE A 341 35.37 -2.29 -17.99
CA PHE A 341 35.85 -1.03 -18.55
C PHE A 341 35.75 0.11 -17.55
N SER A 342 36.04 1.34 -17.98
CA SER A 342 35.85 2.55 -17.20
C SER A 342 34.48 3.18 -17.49
N SER A 343 34.01 3.08 -18.73
CA SER A 343 32.74 3.64 -19.19
C SER A 343 31.79 2.56 -19.77
N PRO A 344 30.46 2.79 -19.77
CA PRO A 344 29.50 1.87 -20.38
C PRO A 344 29.50 1.95 -21.92
N GLU A 345 29.96 3.06 -22.51
CA GLU A 345 30.15 3.18 -23.96
C GLU A 345 31.30 2.30 -24.44
N GLU A 346 32.45 2.32 -23.75
CA GLU A 346 33.60 1.41 -23.98
C GLU A 346 33.14 -0.05 -23.94
N ALA A 347 32.41 -0.43 -22.87
CA ALA A 347 31.88 -1.77 -22.68
C ALA A 347 30.90 -2.19 -23.80
N THR A 348 30.04 -1.28 -24.27
CA THR A 348 29.07 -1.55 -25.34
C THR A 348 29.75 -1.68 -26.70
N LYS A 349 30.79 -0.88 -26.97
CA LYS A 349 31.66 -1.03 -28.15
C LYS A 349 32.35 -2.40 -28.15
N ALA A 350 32.98 -2.77 -27.02
CA ALA A 350 33.64 -4.06 -26.86
C ALA A 350 32.69 -5.26 -27.03
N VAL A 351 31.44 -5.19 -26.54
CA VAL A 351 30.41 -6.20 -26.82
C VAL A 351 30.13 -6.32 -28.32
N THR A 352 29.99 -5.18 -29.01
CA THR A 352 29.64 -5.15 -30.44
C THR A 352 30.74 -5.74 -31.32
N GLU A 353 32.02 -5.45 -31.03
CA GLU A 353 33.15 -5.86 -31.88
C GLU A 353 33.82 -7.19 -31.49
N MET A 354 33.73 -7.62 -30.22
CA MET A 354 34.38 -8.86 -29.75
C MET A 354 33.42 -10.06 -29.67
N ASN A 355 32.10 -9.86 -29.66
CA ASN A 355 31.15 -10.97 -29.65
C ASN A 355 31.14 -11.70 -31.00
N GLY A 356 31.43 -13.00 -30.99
CA GLY A 356 31.60 -13.84 -32.18
C GLY A 356 33.03 -13.84 -32.76
N ARG A 357 33.92 -12.94 -32.32
CA ARG A 357 35.30 -12.87 -32.83
C ARG A 357 36.11 -14.09 -32.40
N ILE A 358 36.79 -14.73 -33.35
CA ILE A 358 37.69 -15.86 -33.07
C ILE A 358 38.98 -15.34 -32.44
N VAL A 359 39.32 -15.86 -31.26
CA VAL A 359 40.59 -15.59 -30.56
C VAL A 359 41.27 -16.92 -30.27
N SER A 360 42.51 -17.07 -30.76
CA SER A 360 43.19 -18.36 -30.94
C SER A 360 42.40 -19.34 -31.82
N THR A 361 41.54 -20.15 -31.23
CA THR A 361 40.86 -21.30 -31.86
C THR A 361 39.33 -21.26 -31.74
N LYS A 362 38.80 -20.40 -30.85
CA LYS A 362 37.39 -20.42 -30.43
C LYS A 362 36.75 -19.03 -30.67
N PRO A 363 35.51 -18.95 -31.20
CA PRO A 363 34.75 -17.70 -31.26
C PRO A 363 34.31 -17.29 -29.86
N LEU A 364 34.67 -16.09 -29.42
CA LEU A 364 34.27 -15.56 -28.11
C LEU A 364 32.78 -15.26 -28.07
N TYR A 365 32.17 -15.41 -26.90
CA TYR A 365 30.85 -14.88 -26.59
C TYR A 365 31.01 -13.74 -25.58
N VAL A 366 30.55 -12.54 -25.92
CA VAL A 366 30.73 -11.33 -25.10
C VAL A 366 29.37 -10.68 -24.86
N ALA A 367 29.04 -10.44 -23.60
CA ALA A 367 27.78 -9.81 -23.19
C ALA A 367 27.95 -9.04 -21.87
N LEU A 368 26.99 -8.17 -21.53
CA LEU A 368 26.94 -7.51 -20.22
C LEU A 368 26.82 -8.53 -19.07
N ALA A 369 27.59 -8.36 -18.01
CA ALA A 369 27.71 -9.34 -16.92
C ALA A 369 26.53 -9.32 -15.94
N GLN A 370 25.51 -10.14 -16.21
CA GLN A 370 24.39 -10.38 -15.29
C GLN A 370 24.82 -11.18 -14.04
N ARG A 371 24.30 -10.82 -12.87
CA ARG A 371 24.59 -11.57 -11.62
C ARG A 371 23.84 -12.90 -11.55
N LYS A 372 24.39 -13.86 -10.80
CA LYS A 372 23.81 -15.22 -10.67
C LYS A 372 22.41 -15.19 -10.05
N GLU A 373 22.18 -14.40 -9.00
CA GLU A 373 20.84 -14.21 -8.42
C GLU A 373 19.86 -13.57 -9.40
N GLU A 374 20.28 -12.50 -10.08
CA GLU A 374 19.49 -11.72 -11.04
C GLU A 374 19.06 -12.59 -12.24
N ARG A 375 20.01 -13.28 -12.88
CA ARG A 375 19.72 -14.21 -13.97
C ARG A 375 18.81 -15.35 -13.53
N LYS A 376 18.94 -15.84 -12.28
CA LYS A 376 18.02 -16.83 -11.71
C LYS A 376 16.62 -16.24 -11.52
N ALA A 377 16.50 -15.00 -11.05
CA ALA A 377 15.21 -14.33 -10.89
C ALA A 377 14.49 -14.12 -12.24
N ILE A 378 15.22 -13.65 -13.26
CA ILE A 378 14.70 -13.49 -14.64
C ILE A 378 14.20 -14.83 -15.19
N LEU A 379 15.02 -15.90 -15.10
CA LEU A 379 14.63 -17.25 -15.53
C LEU A 379 13.41 -17.79 -14.75
N THR A 380 13.34 -17.52 -13.44
CA THR A 380 12.21 -17.95 -12.59
C THR A 380 10.92 -17.22 -12.97
N ASN A 381 10.99 -15.91 -13.21
CA ASN A 381 9.85 -15.11 -13.67
C ASN A 381 9.39 -15.54 -15.07
N GLN A 382 10.32 -15.80 -16.00
CA GLN A 382 9.99 -16.27 -17.35
C GLN A 382 9.33 -17.67 -17.31
N TYR A 383 9.78 -18.55 -16.40
CA TYR A 383 9.16 -19.85 -16.17
C TYR A 383 7.74 -19.73 -15.55
N MET A 384 7.56 -18.86 -14.56
CA MET A 384 6.24 -18.58 -13.97
C MET A 384 5.27 -17.93 -14.98
N GLN A 385 5.75 -17.02 -15.83
CA GLN A 385 4.95 -16.44 -16.92
C GLN A 385 4.52 -17.51 -17.93
N ARG A 386 5.40 -18.47 -18.28
CA ARG A 386 5.05 -19.60 -19.15
C ARG A 386 4.03 -20.55 -18.51
N LEU A 387 4.12 -20.78 -17.21
CA LEU A 387 3.09 -21.53 -16.46
C LEU A 387 1.75 -20.77 -16.40
N ALA A 388 1.78 -19.44 -16.29
CA ALA A 388 0.58 -18.61 -16.30
C ALA A 388 -0.11 -18.62 -17.68
N THR A 389 0.64 -18.49 -18.79
CA THR A 389 0.05 -18.56 -20.13
C THR A 389 -0.45 -19.95 -20.49
N MET A 390 0.19 -21.04 -20.04
CA MET A 390 -0.38 -22.39 -20.20
C MET A 390 -1.64 -22.64 -19.35
N ARG A 391 -1.85 -21.90 -18.25
CA ARG A 391 -3.12 -21.88 -17.50
C ARG A 391 -4.18 -20.94 -18.08
N ALA A 392 -3.82 -20.09 -19.05
CA ALA A 392 -4.72 -19.15 -19.70
C ALA A 392 -5.34 -19.70 -21.01
N ILE A 393 -4.98 -20.91 -21.44
CA ILE A 393 -5.65 -21.60 -22.55
C ILE A 393 -6.90 -22.32 -21.99
N PRO A 394 -8.13 -21.98 -22.41
CA PRO A 394 -9.31 -22.73 -22.02
C PRO A 394 -9.27 -24.13 -22.65
N GLY A 395 -9.17 -25.17 -21.81
CA GLY A 395 -9.37 -26.54 -22.28
C GLY A 395 -10.83 -26.72 -22.73
N PRO A 396 -11.10 -27.30 -23.92
CA PRO A 396 -12.47 -27.48 -24.40
C PRO A 396 -13.24 -28.46 -23.50
N LEU A 397 -14.43 -28.05 -23.06
CA LEU A 397 -15.32 -28.89 -22.26
C LEU A 397 -15.87 -30.05 -23.09
N LEU A 398 -15.90 -31.23 -22.47
CA LEU A 398 -16.42 -32.47 -23.04
C LEU A 398 -17.96 -32.46 -23.00
N GLY A 399 -18.64 -32.39 -24.15
CA GLY A 399 -20.11 -32.37 -24.19
C GLY A 399 -20.76 -32.66 -25.55
N SER A 400 -21.53 -33.76 -25.60
CA SER A 400 -22.64 -34.08 -26.52
C SER A 400 -22.47 -34.01 -28.06
N PHE A 401 -22.83 -35.12 -28.73
CA PHE A 401 -23.08 -35.21 -30.17
C PHE A 401 -24.34 -34.43 -30.61
N GLN A 402 -24.28 -33.73 -31.75
CA GLN A 402 -25.20 -33.91 -32.90
C GLN A 402 -24.76 -33.06 -34.12
N PRO A 403 -24.80 -33.60 -35.37
CA PRO A 403 -24.42 -32.84 -36.57
C PRO A 403 -25.63 -32.34 -37.40
N PRO A 404 -25.65 -31.06 -37.84
CA PRO A 404 -26.45 -30.60 -38.97
C PRO A 404 -25.75 -30.87 -40.32
N PRO A 405 -26.47 -30.96 -41.45
CA PRO A 405 -25.90 -31.31 -42.76
C PRO A 405 -25.15 -30.15 -43.42
N GLY A 406 -24.15 -30.51 -44.24
CA GLY A 406 -23.10 -29.60 -44.73
C GLY A 406 -23.48 -28.55 -45.78
N TYR A 407 -22.55 -27.60 -45.94
CA TYR A 407 -22.34 -26.80 -47.14
C TYR A 407 -20.85 -26.88 -47.54
N PHE A 408 -20.56 -26.63 -48.82
CA PHE A 408 -19.33 -27.05 -49.50
C PHE A 408 -18.74 -25.88 -50.31
N LEU A 409 -17.46 -25.55 -50.13
CA LEU A 409 -16.71 -24.57 -50.94
C LEU A 409 -15.20 -24.96 -50.99
N PRO A 410 -14.38 -24.46 -51.94
CA PRO A 410 -13.24 -25.21 -52.48
C PRO A 410 -11.84 -24.76 -51.96
N PRO A 411 -10.78 -25.55 -52.24
CA PRO A 411 -9.40 -25.24 -51.81
C PRO A 411 -8.66 -24.28 -52.76
N ILE A 412 -7.72 -23.51 -52.19
CA ILE A 412 -6.72 -22.68 -52.90
C ILE A 412 -5.33 -23.00 -52.28
N PRO A 413 -4.24 -23.13 -53.06
CA PRO A 413 -3.08 -23.95 -52.66
C PRO A 413 -1.94 -23.23 -51.93
N GLN A 414 -1.10 -24.01 -51.25
CA GLN A 414 0.23 -23.58 -50.76
C GLN A 414 1.28 -23.55 -51.89
N PRO A 415 2.18 -22.55 -51.92
CA PRO A 415 3.43 -22.63 -52.69
C PRO A 415 4.53 -23.37 -51.91
N GLN A 416 5.37 -24.14 -52.62
CA GLN A 416 6.58 -24.79 -52.10
C GLN A 416 7.84 -24.29 -52.82
N THR A 417 8.91 -24.03 -52.07
CA THR A 417 10.30 -23.98 -52.57
C THR A 417 11.28 -24.40 -51.46
N ARG A 418 12.50 -24.86 -51.74
CA ARG A 418 12.97 -25.85 -52.73
C ARG A 418 14.33 -26.35 -52.22
N ALA A 419 14.53 -27.65 -52.08
CA ALA A 419 15.82 -28.27 -51.76
C ALA A 419 16.11 -29.44 -52.72
N THR A 420 17.38 -29.70 -53.02
CA THR A 420 17.79 -30.54 -54.16
C THR A 420 18.76 -31.66 -53.78
N PHE A 421 18.34 -32.91 -54.07
CA PHE A 421 19.11 -34.12 -54.40
C PHE A 421 20.28 -34.56 -53.49
N TYR A 422 20.18 -35.80 -52.96
CA TYR A 422 20.78 -37.01 -53.58
C TYR A 422 20.09 -38.29 -53.02
N SER A 423 20.53 -39.50 -53.41
CA SER A 423 19.84 -40.81 -53.28
C SER A 423 20.87 -41.95 -52.98
N PRO A 424 20.57 -43.27 -52.79
CA PRO A 424 19.27 -43.99 -52.72
C PRO A 424 19.11 -45.12 -51.63
N SER A 425 17.85 -45.52 -51.32
CA SER A 425 17.29 -46.89 -51.06
C SER A 425 17.91 -47.94 -50.08
N PRO A 426 17.19 -49.02 -49.64
CA PRO A 426 15.72 -49.30 -49.57
C PRO A 426 15.24 -50.02 -48.24
N VAL A 427 14.01 -50.60 -48.27
CA VAL A 427 13.41 -51.67 -47.41
C VAL A 427 12.31 -51.24 -46.39
N VAL A 428 11.32 -52.13 -46.18
CA VAL A 428 10.00 -51.94 -45.50
C VAL A 428 9.86 -52.89 -44.27
N PRO A 429 8.92 -52.68 -43.30
CA PRO A 429 7.67 -53.49 -43.33
C PRO A 429 6.37 -52.89 -42.70
N ILE A 430 5.27 -53.14 -43.41
CA ILE A 430 3.87 -53.51 -43.08
C ILE A 430 3.35 -53.58 -41.59
N ARG A 431 2.06 -53.23 -41.40
CA ARG A 431 1.21 -53.41 -40.18
C ARG A 431 0.50 -54.78 -40.09
N PRO A 432 -0.13 -55.14 -38.94
CA PRO A 432 -1.61 -55.25 -38.92
C PRO A 432 -2.29 -54.83 -37.59
N ALA A 433 -3.63 -54.97 -37.47
CA ALA A 433 -4.44 -54.64 -36.26
C ALA A 433 -5.80 -55.39 -36.18
N THR A 434 -6.30 -55.72 -34.97
CA THR A 434 -7.64 -56.29 -34.61
C THR A 434 -7.87 -56.27 -33.07
N ARG A 435 -9.05 -56.56 -32.44
CA ARG A 435 -10.48 -56.29 -32.73
C ARG A 435 -11.43 -56.74 -31.55
N TRP A 436 -11.81 -55.82 -30.63
CA TRP A 436 -13.02 -55.88 -29.74
C TRP A 436 -13.07 -57.06 -28.70
N SER A 437 -13.94 -57.17 -27.66
CA SER A 437 -15.15 -56.45 -27.15
C SER A 437 -15.45 -56.76 -25.65
N ALA A 438 -16.41 -56.02 -25.04
CA ALA A 438 -17.33 -56.38 -23.93
C ALA A 438 -17.07 -55.92 -22.46
N GLN A 439 -18.17 -55.90 -21.69
CA GLN A 439 -18.44 -55.41 -20.31
C GLN A 439 -19.71 -56.19 -19.78
N PRO A 440 -20.34 -56.00 -18.58
CA PRO A 440 -20.15 -55.00 -17.50
C PRO A 440 -20.23 -55.55 -16.03
N SER A 441 -20.38 -54.63 -15.05
CA SER A 441 -21.03 -54.73 -13.70
C SER A 441 -20.17 -54.73 -12.40
N HIS A 442 -20.82 -54.36 -11.28
CA HIS A 442 -20.31 -53.88 -9.96
C HIS A 442 -20.72 -54.86 -8.81
N PRO A 443 -20.39 -54.69 -7.49
CA PRO A 443 -19.85 -53.52 -6.75
C PRO A 443 -18.72 -53.79 -5.70
N LEU A 444 -18.50 -52.84 -4.78
CA LEU A 444 -17.42 -52.74 -3.76
C LEU A 444 -17.66 -53.55 -2.46
N PRO A 445 -16.61 -53.78 -1.63
CA PRO A 445 -16.49 -53.02 -0.36
C PRO A 445 -15.04 -52.61 0.08
N THR A 446 -14.93 -52.10 1.31
CA THR A 446 -13.87 -51.25 1.93
C THR A 446 -12.50 -51.90 2.28
N PRO A 447 -11.45 -51.08 2.55
CA PRO A 447 -10.08 -51.55 2.78
C PRO A 447 -9.67 -51.77 4.26
N ILE A 448 -8.57 -52.52 4.48
CA ILE A 448 -7.84 -52.65 5.75
C ILE A 448 -6.34 -52.39 5.53
N LEU A 449 -5.68 -51.69 6.46
CA LEU A 449 -4.24 -51.38 6.42
C LEU A 449 -3.39 -52.37 7.24
N ARG A 450 -2.27 -52.83 6.67
CA ARG A 450 -1.08 -53.31 7.42
C ARG A 450 0.19 -53.13 6.57
N ALA A 451 1.38 -53.24 7.18
CA ALA A 451 2.58 -52.51 6.74
C ALA A 451 3.87 -53.35 6.58
N ALA A 452 4.81 -52.81 5.79
CA ALA A 452 6.26 -53.07 5.76
C ALA A 452 6.96 -51.71 5.49
N VAL A 453 7.87 -51.17 6.32
CA VAL A 453 9.25 -51.58 6.71
C VAL A 453 10.32 -51.13 5.68
N GLN A 454 11.44 -50.60 6.19
CA GLN A 454 12.48 -49.83 5.46
C GLN A 454 13.68 -50.69 4.97
N PRO A 455 14.62 -50.12 4.19
CA PRO A 455 15.80 -49.42 4.77
C PRO A 455 16.03 -48.02 4.14
N ARG A 456 16.44 -46.93 4.81
CA ARG A 456 17.44 -46.65 5.87
C ARG A 456 18.89 -46.52 5.37
N ARG A 457 19.41 -45.27 5.33
CA ARG A 457 20.75 -44.74 5.74
C ARG A 457 20.98 -43.35 5.07
N LEU A 458 21.59 -42.30 5.63
CA LEU A 458 21.98 -41.89 7.01
C LEU A 458 22.07 -40.34 7.09
N LEU A 459 21.78 -39.77 8.28
CA LEU A 459 22.44 -38.66 9.02
C LEU A 459 23.09 -37.42 8.32
N SER A 460 23.21 -36.24 8.94
CA SER A 460 22.50 -35.58 10.07
C SER A 460 23.06 -34.18 10.31
N ASN A 461 22.27 -33.26 10.87
CA ASN A 461 22.74 -32.22 11.79
C ASN A 461 21.65 -31.98 12.85
N ILE A 462 22.03 -31.82 14.12
CA ILE A 462 21.11 -31.86 15.27
C ILE A 462 20.99 -30.48 15.93
N SER A 463 19.75 -30.11 16.25
CA SER A 463 19.42 -29.01 17.15
C SER A 463 18.70 -29.56 18.38
N THR A 464 19.09 -29.12 19.58
CA THR A 464 18.36 -29.37 20.84
C THR A 464 18.37 -28.08 21.66
N MET A 465 17.23 -27.45 21.98
CA MET A 465 16.10 -27.88 22.85
C MET A 465 16.34 -27.65 24.35
N ARG A 466 15.63 -26.66 24.92
CA ARG A 466 14.85 -26.79 26.17
C ARG A 466 14.02 -25.53 26.43
N GLN A 467 12.71 -25.69 26.56
CA GLN A 467 11.85 -24.85 27.38
C GLN A 467 11.04 -25.78 28.30
N ALA A 468 10.79 -25.34 29.53
CA ALA A 468 10.12 -26.13 30.56
C ALA A 468 8.65 -25.69 30.75
N SER A 469 7.84 -26.56 31.32
CA SER A 469 6.42 -26.33 31.58
C SER A 469 6.16 -26.02 33.06
N THR A 470 5.21 -25.15 33.34
CA THR A 470 4.48 -25.07 34.61
C THR A 470 2.99 -24.91 34.33
N GLN A 471 2.16 -25.76 34.95
CA GLN A 471 0.70 -25.76 34.85
C GLN A 471 0.08 -25.27 36.16
N VAL A 472 -1.16 -24.76 36.10
CA VAL A 472 -2.08 -24.65 37.25
C VAL A 472 -3.47 -25.12 36.80
N PRO A 473 -4.25 -25.91 37.59
CA PRO A 473 -5.40 -26.65 37.06
C PRO A 473 -6.74 -25.90 37.08
N ARG A 474 -7.73 -26.42 36.34
CA ARG A 474 -9.15 -26.03 36.39
C ARG A 474 -10.05 -27.26 36.43
N VAL A 475 -11.11 -27.23 37.24
CA VAL A 475 -12.08 -28.33 37.43
C VAL A 475 -13.41 -27.98 36.72
N PRO A 476 -14.11 -28.93 36.06
CA PRO A 476 -15.39 -28.69 35.38
C PRO A 476 -16.60 -28.92 36.31
N PRO A 477 -17.85 -28.77 35.82
CA PRO A 477 -18.54 -29.97 35.37
C PRO A 477 -19.49 -29.83 34.15
N GLN A 478 -19.61 -30.94 33.42
CA GLN A 478 -20.81 -31.54 32.78
C GLN A 478 -21.76 -30.71 31.88
N ALA A 479 -22.34 -31.42 30.91
CA ALA A 479 -23.40 -30.96 30.02
C ALA A 479 -24.56 -31.96 30.01
N GLN A 480 -25.78 -31.48 29.75
CA GLN A 480 -26.92 -32.35 29.47
C GLN A 480 -27.91 -31.68 28.49
N ARG A 481 -28.38 -32.43 27.51
CA ARG A 481 -29.50 -32.06 26.61
C ARG A 481 -30.76 -32.77 27.09
N VAL A 482 -31.90 -32.08 27.06
CA VAL A 482 -33.25 -32.67 27.09
C VAL A 482 -34.10 -31.97 26.02
N ALA A 483 -35.15 -32.63 25.52
CA ALA A 483 -35.93 -32.21 24.35
C ALA A 483 -37.35 -31.73 24.71
N ASN A 484 -38.09 -31.30 23.68
CA ASN A 484 -39.43 -30.71 23.74
C ASN A 484 -40.46 -31.49 24.60
N ILE A 485 -41.24 -30.74 25.38
CA ILE A 485 -42.67 -30.98 25.62
C ILE A 485 -43.39 -29.65 25.40
N GLY A 486 -44.62 -29.66 24.88
CA GLY A 486 -45.42 -28.46 24.64
C GLY A 486 -46.85 -28.58 25.18
N THR A 487 -47.57 -27.46 25.21
CA THR A 487 -48.97 -27.38 25.66
C THR A 487 -49.80 -26.49 24.72
N GLN A 488 -51.09 -26.79 24.61
CA GLN A 488 -52.07 -26.06 23.80
C GLN A 488 -53.10 -25.38 24.71
N THR A 489 -53.67 -24.25 24.30
CA THR A 489 -54.91 -23.71 24.88
C THR A 489 -55.84 -23.12 23.83
N VAL A 490 -56.87 -23.92 23.48
CA VAL A 490 -58.29 -23.59 23.16
C VAL A 490 -58.62 -22.35 22.30
N SER A 491 -59.52 -22.56 21.33
CA SER A 491 -60.03 -21.55 20.37
C SER A 491 -61.46 -21.08 20.67
N THR A 492 -61.85 -19.94 20.11
CA THR A 492 -63.26 -19.61 19.74
C THR A 492 -63.32 -19.07 18.30
N ARG A 493 -64.42 -19.31 17.57
CA ARG A 493 -64.53 -19.07 16.11
C ARG A 493 -65.99 -19.09 15.63
N VAL A 494 -66.41 -18.12 14.81
CA VAL A 494 -67.32 -18.20 13.62
C VAL A 494 -67.57 -16.76 13.07
N PRO A 495 -68.06 -16.54 11.83
CA PRO A 495 -67.67 -17.06 10.50
C PRO A 495 -67.36 -15.83 9.57
N SER A 496 -67.58 -15.68 8.24
CA SER A 496 -67.86 -16.55 7.07
C SER A 496 -67.52 -15.81 5.74
N SER A 497 -66.98 -16.51 4.72
CA SER A 497 -66.99 -16.18 3.26
C SER A 497 -66.39 -14.82 2.77
N ALA A 498 -65.88 -14.65 1.53
CA ALA A 498 -66.01 -15.45 0.30
C ALA A 498 -64.70 -15.56 -0.54
N THR A 499 -64.80 -15.88 -1.84
CA THR A 499 -63.81 -16.69 -2.61
C THR A 499 -63.26 -16.07 -3.91
N VAL A 500 -61.94 -16.25 -4.17
CA VAL A 500 -61.32 -16.85 -5.43
C VAL A 500 -61.33 -16.00 -6.75
N PRO A 501 -60.41 -16.16 -7.75
CA PRO A 501 -59.12 -16.87 -7.85
C PRO A 501 -57.86 -16.03 -8.28
N ARG A 502 -56.72 -16.73 -8.23
CA ARG A 502 -55.38 -16.47 -8.78
C ARG A 502 -55.29 -16.42 -10.33
N GLY A 503 -54.35 -15.65 -10.88
CA GLY A 503 -53.93 -15.71 -12.30
C GLY A 503 -52.50 -15.18 -12.53
N ALA A 504 -51.78 -15.70 -13.52
CA ALA A 504 -50.41 -15.27 -13.89
C ALA A 504 -50.21 -15.41 -15.41
N GLN A 505 -49.35 -14.58 -16.03
CA GLN A 505 -49.10 -14.63 -17.47
C GLN A 505 -47.61 -14.52 -17.85
N GLN A 506 -47.28 -15.12 -18.99
CA GLN A 506 -45.99 -15.09 -19.67
C GLN A 506 -46.16 -14.38 -21.02
N TYR A 507 -45.19 -13.56 -21.44
CA TYR A 507 -45.22 -12.92 -22.75
C TYR A 507 -44.60 -13.80 -23.84
N LYS A 508 -45.14 -13.71 -25.07
CA LYS A 508 -44.61 -14.34 -26.29
C LYS A 508 -44.13 -13.27 -27.27
N TYR A 509 -43.14 -13.63 -28.08
CA TYR A 509 -42.64 -12.83 -29.21
C TYR A 509 -43.45 -13.04 -30.50
N SER A 510 -43.44 -12.04 -31.37
CA SER A 510 -43.71 -12.13 -32.81
C SER A 510 -42.77 -11.18 -33.57
N SER A 511 -42.71 -11.26 -34.92
CA SER A 511 -41.53 -10.82 -35.68
C SER A 511 -41.81 -10.21 -37.07
N ALA A 512 -40.86 -9.37 -37.54
CA ALA A 512 -40.78 -8.73 -38.87
C ALA A 512 -41.79 -7.55 -39.09
N VAL A 513 -41.65 -6.61 -40.05
CA VAL A 513 -40.99 -6.66 -41.39
C VAL A 513 -40.39 -5.29 -41.85
N ARG A 514 -39.14 -5.30 -42.35
CA ARG A 514 -38.44 -4.36 -43.29
C ARG A 514 -38.24 -2.86 -42.92
N ASN A 515 -37.52 -2.17 -43.82
CA ASN A 515 -36.73 -0.95 -43.65
C ASN A 515 -36.81 -0.05 -44.90
N VAL A 516 -36.99 1.28 -44.74
CA VAL A 516 -36.93 2.29 -45.81
C VAL A 516 -36.36 3.63 -45.25
N GLN A 517 -35.62 4.36 -46.07
CA GLN A 517 -35.14 5.75 -45.89
C GLN A 517 -35.47 6.55 -47.19
N PRO A 518 -35.38 7.91 -47.26
CA PRO A 518 -34.85 8.88 -46.28
C PRO A 518 -35.76 10.13 -46.06
N MET A 519 -35.18 11.17 -45.41
CA MET A 519 -35.54 12.61 -45.43
C MET A 519 -36.83 13.10 -44.75
N GLY A 520 -36.67 14.10 -43.86
CA GLY A 520 -37.67 15.16 -43.65
C GLY A 520 -38.11 15.44 -42.20
N SER A 521 -37.93 16.70 -41.78
CA SER A 521 -38.51 17.39 -40.60
C SER A 521 -38.19 16.89 -39.17
N VAL A 522 -38.33 17.83 -38.21
CA VAL A 522 -38.10 17.68 -36.77
C VAL A 522 -39.45 17.80 -36.04
N PRO A 523 -39.62 17.17 -34.88
CA PRO A 523 -39.86 17.99 -33.68
C PRO A 523 -39.09 17.54 -32.43
N ALA A 524 -39.06 18.39 -31.40
CA ALA A 524 -38.25 18.23 -30.19
C ALA A 524 -38.83 17.20 -29.19
N GLY A 525 -37.96 16.63 -28.35
CA GLY A 525 -38.40 15.70 -27.29
C GLY A 525 -37.31 14.91 -26.54
N ALA A 526 -36.08 15.43 -26.39
CA ALA A 526 -35.01 14.74 -25.66
C ALA A 526 -34.34 15.67 -24.64
N GLN A 527 -34.59 15.43 -23.35
CA GLN A 527 -34.10 16.26 -22.25
C GLN A 527 -32.68 15.82 -21.85
N GLN A 528 -31.67 16.47 -22.41
CA GLN A 528 -30.28 16.25 -22.01
C GLN A 528 -30.06 16.69 -20.55
N VAL A 529 -29.31 15.88 -19.79
CA VAL A 529 -28.83 16.28 -18.46
C VAL A 529 -27.67 17.26 -18.67
N GLY A 530 -27.89 18.54 -18.37
CA GLY A 530 -26.90 19.58 -18.56
C GLY A 530 -25.68 19.40 -17.65
N GLU A 531 -24.48 19.64 -18.19
CA GLU A 531 -23.27 19.80 -17.39
C GLU A 531 -23.30 21.13 -16.61
N PRO A 532 -22.65 21.23 -15.44
CA PRO A 532 -22.39 22.52 -14.80
C PRO A 532 -21.53 23.39 -15.72
N ALA A 533 -21.91 24.66 -15.85
CA ALA A 533 -21.23 25.63 -16.69
C ALA A 533 -21.10 26.96 -15.93
N VAL A 534 -19.89 27.52 -15.93
CA VAL A 534 -19.60 28.79 -15.24
C VAL A 534 -20.18 29.94 -16.06
N HIS A 535 -21.25 30.55 -15.54
CA HIS A 535 -21.93 31.69 -16.16
C HIS A 535 -21.46 32.98 -15.50
N ILE A 536 -20.80 33.86 -16.27
CA ILE A 536 -20.47 35.23 -15.87
C ILE A 536 -21.30 36.18 -16.75
N GLN A 537 -21.92 37.20 -16.15
CA GLN A 537 -22.76 38.15 -16.90
C GLN A 537 -21.96 38.81 -18.03
N GLY A 538 -22.45 38.67 -19.27
CA GLY A 538 -21.86 39.27 -20.47
C GLY A 538 -20.86 38.41 -21.24
N GLN A 539 -20.66 37.13 -20.88
CA GLN A 539 -19.76 36.22 -21.60
C GLN A 539 -20.40 34.84 -21.81
N GLU A 540 -19.95 34.10 -22.83
CA GLU A 540 -20.41 32.72 -23.09
C GLU A 540 -20.10 31.77 -21.90
N PRO A 541 -20.95 30.77 -21.62
CA PRO A 541 -20.80 29.88 -20.48
C PRO A 541 -19.61 28.94 -20.65
N LEU A 542 -18.69 28.93 -19.67
CA LEU A 542 -17.50 28.08 -19.72
C LEU A 542 -17.83 26.70 -19.15
N THR A 543 -17.94 25.69 -20.02
CA THR A 543 -18.22 24.30 -19.63
C THR A 543 -16.95 23.49 -19.38
N ALA A 544 -17.03 22.48 -18.51
CA ALA A 544 -15.92 21.55 -18.28
C ALA A 544 -15.52 20.79 -19.57
N SER A 545 -16.48 20.47 -20.44
CA SER A 545 -16.24 19.83 -21.75
C SER A 545 -15.43 20.72 -22.71
N MET A 546 -15.74 22.02 -22.81
CA MET A 546 -14.95 22.95 -23.65
C MET A 546 -13.50 23.07 -23.18
N LEU A 547 -13.27 23.14 -21.87
CA LEU A 547 -11.92 23.17 -21.29
C LEU A 547 -11.17 21.86 -21.51
N ALA A 548 -11.83 20.71 -21.37
CA ALA A 548 -11.23 19.40 -21.60
C ALA A 548 -10.81 19.15 -23.06
N ALA A 549 -11.40 19.89 -24.01
CA ALA A 549 -11.04 19.83 -25.43
C ALA A 549 -9.85 20.72 -25.82
N ALA A 550 -9.52 21.75 -25.02
CA ALA A 550 -8.47 22.71 -25.32
C ALA A 550 -7.06 22.25 -24.87
N PRO A 551 -5.97 22.66 -25.55
CA PRO A 551 -4.60 22.45 -25.09
C PRO A 551 -4.33 23.06 -23.69
N PRO A 552 -3.42 22.50 -22.86
CA PRO A 552 -3.22 22.94 -21.48
C PRO A 552 -2.81 24.41 -21.29
N GLN A 553 -2.16 25.03 -22.29
CA GLN A 553 -1.84 26.47 -22.26
C GLN A 553 -3.07 27.33 -22.53
N GLU A 554 -3.90 26.95 -23.52
CA GLU A 554 -5.16 27.63 -23.83
C GLU A 554 -6.16 27.52 -22.68
N GLN A 555 -6.23 26.36 -22.00
CA GLN A 555 -7.06 26.20 -20.78
C GLN A 555 -6.74 27.27 -19.72
N LYS A 556 -5.45 27.52 -19.45
CA LYS A 556 -5.04 28.53 -18.46
C LYS A 556 -5.29 29.96 -18.95
N GLN A 557 -5.18 30.24 -20.26
CA GLN A 557 -5.59 31.52 -20.82
C GLN A 557 -7.10 31.75 -20.67
N MET A 558 -7.94 30.79 -21.07
CA MET A 558 -9.41 30.88 -20.97
C MET A 558 -9.88 31.09 -19.53
N ILE A 559 -9.24 30.45 -18.54
CA ILE A 559 -9.52 30.67 -17.11
C ILE A 559 -9.02 32.06 -16.67
N GLY A 560 -7.85 32.50 -17.14
CA GLY A 560 -7.27 33.82 -16.83
C GLY A 560 -8.15 34.98 -17.28
N GLU A 561 -8.74 34.89 -18.47
CA GLU A 561 -9.66 35.87 -19.04
C GLU A 561 -10.99 35.99 -18.25
N ARG A 562 -11.34 34.97 -17.44
CA ARG A 562 -12.50 35.00 -16.51
C ARG A 562 -12.11 35.49 -15.11
N LEU A 563 -10.92 35.15 -14.63
CA LEU A 563 -10.43 35.57 -13.31
C LEU A 563 -10.02 37.05 -13.30
N TYR A 564 -9.32 37.54 -14.33
CA TYR A 564 -8.73 38.87 -14.32
C TYR A 564 -9.75 40.01 -14.08
N PRO A 565 -10.94 40.05 -14.70
CA PRO A 565 -11.92 41.11 -14.45
C PRO A 565 -12.44 41.12 -13.00
N LEU A 566 -12.67 39.93 -12.43
CA LEU A 566 -13.16 39.77 -11.04
C LEU A 566 -12.10 40.26 -10.04
N ILE A 567 -10.84 39.87 -10.26
CA ILE A 567 -9.71 40.29 -9.43
C ILE A 567 -9.45 41.80 -9.59
N HIS A 568 -9.57 42.34 -10.80
CA HIS A 568 -9.35 43.76 -11.08
C HIS A 568 -10.42 44.66 -10.43
N ALA A 569 -11.66 44.18 -10.31
CA ALA A 569 -12.72 44.88 -9.57
C ALA A 569 -12.43 45.00 -8.05
N MET A 570 -11.63 44.09 -7.48
CA MET A 570 -11.22 44.12 -6.07
C MET A 570 -9.87 44.84 -5.84
N HIS A 571 -8.85 44.45 -6.62
CA HIS A 571 -7.44 44.82 -6.40
C HIS A 571 -6.78 45.29 -7.71
N ALA A 572 -7.32 46.37 -8.29
CA ALA A 572 -6.96 46.87 -9.62
C ALA A 572 -5.44 47.00 -9.89
N SER A 573 -4.64 47.40 -8.89
CA SER A 573 -3.19 47.61 -8.99
C SER A 573 -2.35 46.32 -8.94
N LEU A 574 -2.88 45.24 -8.36
CA LEU A 574 -2.19 43.94 -8.22
C LEU A 574 -2.78 42.84 -9.11
N ALA A 575 -3.89 43.13 -9.80
CA ALA A 575 -4.70 42.14 -10.51
C ALA A 575 -3.91 41.21 -11.44
N GLY A 576 -2.95 41.74 -12.22
CA GLY A 576 -2.10 40.93 -13.10
C GLY A 576 -1.21 39.93 -12.35
N LYS A 577 -0.63 40.33 -11.20
CA LYS A 577 0.20 39.45 -10.37
C LYS A 577 -0.65 38.38 -9.66
N ILE A 578 -1.78 38.79 -9.09
CA ILE A 578 -2.72 37.89 -8.42
C ILE A 578 -3.28 36.87 -9.42
N THR A 579 -3.69 37.30 -10.62
CA THR A 579 -4.15 36.40 -11.68
C THR A 579 -3.04 35.42 -12.08
N GLY A 580 -1.81 35.89 -12.25
CA GLY A 580 -0.65 35.02 -12.54
C GLY A 580 -0.44 33.93 -11.48
N MET A 581 -0.43 34.30 -10.19
CA MET A 581 -0.29 33.37 -9.07
C MET A 581 -1.45 32.37 -8.97
N LEU A 582 -2.69 32.84 -9.16
CA LEU A 582 -3.86 31.94 -9.16
C LEU A 582 -3.81 30.98 -10.36
N LEU A 583 -3.33 31.41 -11.51
CA LEU A 583 -3.12 30.53 -12.68
C LEU A 583 -2.00 29.50 -12.50
N GLU A 584 -1.24 29.49 -11.40
CA GLU A 584 -0.35 28.35 -11.08
C GLU A 584 -1.11 27.16 -10.48
N ILE A 585 -2.30 27.38 -9.91
CA ILE A 585 -3.19 26.36 -9.31
C ILE A 585 -3.71 25.39 -10.40
N ASP A 586 -4.17 24.21 -9.97
CA ASP A 586 -4.82 23.21 -10.84
C ASP A 586 -6.13 23.74 -11.44
N ASN A 587 -6.33 23.49 -12.74
CA ASN A 587 -7.48 24.00 -13.51
C ASN A 587 -8.84 23.59 -12.89
N SER A 588 -8.93 22.42 -12.26
CA SER A 588 -10.14 21.94 -11.59
C SER A 588 -10.46 22.69 -10.29
N GLU A 589 -9.45 23.17 -9.56
CA GLU A 589 -9.64 24.01 -8.36
C GLU A 589 -10.01 25.44 -8.77
N LEU A 590 -9.42 25.98 -9.84
CA LEU A 590 -9.76 27.30 -10.38
C LEU A 590 -11.22 27.40 -10.86
N LEU A 591 -11.77 26.32 -11.42
CA LEU A 591 -13.19 26.27 -11.78
C LEU A 591 -14.10 26.27 -10.55
N LEU A 592 -13.75 25.52 -9.50
CA LEU A 592 -14.48 25.52 -8.23
C LEU A 592 -14.41 26.87 -7.51
N LEU A 593 -13.32 27.64 -7.69
CA LEU A 593 -13.23 29.02 -7.22
C LEU A 593 -14.14 29.95 -8.05
N LEU A 594 -14.20 29.79 -9.38
CA LEU A 594 -15.12 30.55 -10.23
C LEU A 594 -16.61 30.23 -9.99
N GLU A 595 -16.94 29.04 -9.46
CA GLU A 595 -18.30 28.68 -9.01
C GLU A 595 -18.69 29.33 -7.65
N SER A 596 -17.74 29.89 -6.89
CA SER A 596 -17.96 30.34 -5.51
C SER A 596 -17.26 31.69 -5.23
N PRO A 597 -17.98 32.84 -5.29
CA PRO A 597 -17.37 34.15 -5.15
C PRO A 597 -16.69 34.37 -3.80
N ASP A 598 -17.24 33.82 -2.71
CA ASP A 598 -16.64 33.90 -1.38
C ASP A 598 -15.31 33.12 -1.28
N SER A 599 -15.24 31.96 -1.96
CA SER A 599 -14.01 31.16 -2.03
C SER A 599 -12.94 31.84 -2.88
N LEU A 600 -13.32 32.44 -4.01
CA LEU A 600 -12.43 33.25 -4.84
C LEU A 600 -11.92 34.47 -4.06
N HIS A 601 -12.79 35.20 -3.36
CA HIS A 601 -12.41 36.33 -2.50
C HIS A 601 -11.41 35.90 -1.42
N SER A 602 -11.64 34.79 -0.73
CA SER A 602 -10.71 34.29 0.29
C SER A 602 -9.34 33.91 -0.31
N LYS A 603 -9.31 33.40 -1.54
CA LYS A 603 -8.06 33.03 -2.23
C LYS A 603 -7.30 34.25 -2.79
N ILE A 604 -8.03 35.30 -3.18
CA ILE A 604 -7.44 36.59 -3.57
C ILE A 604 -6.74 37.25 -2.38
N GLU A 605 -7.36 37.30 -1.20
CA GLU A 605 -6.74 37.87 0.01
C GLU A 605 -5.49 37.09 0.45
N GLU A 606 -5.50 35.75 0.33
CA GLU A 606 -4.30 34.92 0.56
C GLU A 606 -3.15 35.30 -0.38
N ALA A 607 -3.42 35.50 -1.67
CA ALA A 607 -2.43 35.93 -2.66
C ALA A 607 -1.94 37.37 -2.40
N VAL A 608 -2.81 38.28 -1.98
CA VAL A 608 -2.46 39.66 -1.58
C VAL A 608 -1.52 39.65 -0.37
N ALA A 609 -1.81 38.86 0.66
CA ALA A 609 -0.95 38.75 1.83
C ALA A 609 0.46 38.22 1.49
N VAL A 610 0.55 37.22 0.60
CA VAL A 610 1.85 36.70 0.09
C VAL A 610 2.61 37.78 -0.70
N LEU A 611 1.93 38.52 -1.58
CA LEU A 611 2.55 39.61 -2.34
C LEU A 611 3.04 40.77 -1.44
N GLN A 612 2.32 41.08 -0.36
CA GLN A 612 2.74 42.08 0.63
C GLN A 612 3.98 41.60 1.42
N ALA A 613 3.99 40.35 1.88
CA ALA A 613 5.14 39.76 2.58
C ALA A 613 6.41 39.72 1.70
N HIS A 614 6.27 39.41 0.41
CA HIS A 614 7.39 39.46 -0.53
C HIS A 614 7.94 40.88 -0.70
N GLN A 615 7.06 41.87 -0.91
CA GLN A 615 7.45 43.28 -1.06
C GLN A 615 8.12 43.83 0.21
N ALA A 616 7.65 43.47 1.40
CA ALA A 616 8.30 43.83 2.67
C ALA A 616 9.70 43.21 2.80
N THR A 617 9.89 41.98 2.30
CA THR A 617 11.19 41.31 2.28
C THR A 617 12.14 41.98 1.29
N GLU A 618 11.70 42.27 0.06
CA GLU A 618 12.50 42.97 -0.96
C GLU A 618 12.88 44.41 -0.53
N ALA A 619 11.98 45.10 0.18
CA ALA A 619 12.26 46.41 0.76
C ALA A 619 13.24 46.36 1.95
N SER A 620 13.50 45.18 2.52
CA SER A 620 14.53 44.97 3.56
C SER A 620 15.90 44.56 3.00
N HIS A 621 16.04 44.44 1.68
CA HIS A 621 17.26 44.03 0.97
C HIS A 621 17.71 45.08 -0.07
N LYS A 622 17.29 46.34 0.13
CA LYS A 622 17.76 47.55 -0.54
C LYS A 622 18.17 48.59 0.49
#